data_AF-A0A529Q7D7-F1
#
_entry.id   AF-A0A529Q7D7-F1
#
_cell.length_a   1.000
_cell.length_b   1.000
_cell.length_c   1.000
_cell.angle_alpha   90.00
_cell.angle_beta   90.00
_cell.angle_gamma   90.00
#
_symmetry.space_group_name_H-M   'P 1'
#
loop_
_entity.id
_entity.type
_entity.pdbx_description
1 polymer ?
#
loop_
_entity_poly.entity_id
_entity_poly.type
_entity_poly.pdbx_seq_one_letter_code
_entity_poly.pdbx_strand_id
1 'polypeptide(L)'
;YFATIHRDATRILVDACLERGQRALVGKVVMDNADQCPDYYRDASAQAAVDGAAELIDYVRAHPDNGHGLVRPVVTPRFIPACTDASLVELGALAKSCGCHVQTHCSESDWEHGYVLERYGVTDTAALDRFGLLGRLSVLAHANFITPDDMDTIR
;
A
#
# COMPACT_ATOMS: atom_id res chain seq x y z
N TYR A 1 7.99 3.97 4.56
CA TYR A 1 8.90 3.22 3.68
C TYR A 1 8.07 2.35 2.77
N PHE A 2 8.10 2.66 1.48
CA PHE A 2 7.79 1.67 0.44
C PHE A 2 8.98 0.72 0.38
N ALA A 3 8.84 -0.50 0.92
CA ALA A 3 9.94 -1.46 0.96
C ALA A 3 10.07 -2.18 -0.40
N THR A 4 9.90 -3.50 -0.43
CA THR A 4 9.89 -4.28 -1.67
C THR A 4 8.72 -5.25 -1.69
N ILE A 5 8.51 -5.98 -2.78
CA ILE A 5 7.54 -7.09 -2.80
C ILE A 5 7.97 -8.26 -1.90
N HIS A 6 9.26 -8.36 -1.58
CA HIS A 6 9.82 -9.47 -0.84
C HIS A 6 9.62 -9.26 0.66
N ARG A 7 8.90 -10.20 1.28
CA ARG A 7 8.59 -10.18 2.71
C ARG A 7 9.85 -10.18 3.58
N ASP A 8 10.81 -11.06 3.29
CA ASP A 8 11.99 -11.23 4.13
C ASP A 8 12.90 -9.99 4.10
N ALA A 9 13.09 -9.37 2.93
CA ALA A 9 13.81 -8.10 2.82
C ALA A 9 13.08 -6.98 3.59
N THR A 10 11.75 -6.99 3.60
CA THR A 10 10.97 -6.00 4.34
C THR A 10 11.07 -6.19 5.85
N ARG A 11 11.17 -7.44 6.35
CA ARG A 11 11.44 -7.74 7.77
C ARG A 11 12.82 -7.23 8.19
N ILE A 12 13.84 -7.43 7.37
CA ILE A 12 15.19 -6.88 7.63
C ILE A 12 15.15 -5.35 7.79
N LEU A 13 14.35 -4.65 6.97
CA LEU A 13 14.17 -3.21 7.13
C LEU A 13 13.50 -2.84 8.46
N VAL A 14 12.50 -3.60 8.91
CA VAL A 14 11.87 -3.40 10.22
C VAL A 14 12.91 -3.52 11.33
N ASP A 15 13.69 -4.60 11.33
CA ASP A 15 14.69 -4.89 12.36
C ASP A 15 15.77 -3.80 12.37
N ALA A 16 16.23 -3.37 11.20
CA ALA A 16 17.22 -2.30 11.07
C ALA A 16 16.72 -0.94 11.59
N CYS A 17 15.44 -0.62 11.39
CA CYS A 17 14.82 0.57 11.97
C CYS A 17 14.75 0.48 13.50
N LEU A 18 14.36 -0.68 14.05
CA LEU A 18 14.28 -0.91 15.50
C LEU A 18 15.66 -0.83 16.16
N GLU A 19 16.66 -1.51 15.59
CA GLU A 19 18.06 -1.48 16.05
C GLU A 19 18.60 -0.05 16.14
N ARG A 20 18.21 0.83 15.20
CA ARG A 20 18.62 2.23 15.15
C ARG A 20 17.73 3.18 15.96
N GLY A 21 16.70 2.67 16.62
CA GLY A 21 15.73 3.48 17.36
C GLY A 21 14.90 4.42 16.47
N GLN A 22 14.76 4.10 15.18
CA GLN A 22 14.06 4.94 14.22
C GLN A 22 12.54 4.73 14.29
N ARG A 23 11.79 5.83 14.38
CA ARG A 23 10.33 5.79 14.14
C ARG A 23 10.05 5.65 12.65
N ALA A 24 9.30 4.63 12.26
CA ALA A 24 9.05 4.33 10.86
C ALA A 24 7.66 3.74 10.60
N LEU A 25 7.15 3.99 9.40
CA LEU A 25 6.07 3.21 8.78
C LEU A 25 6.72 2.27 7.77
N VAL A 26 6.54 0.96 7.89
CA VAL A 26 7.15 -0.02 6.98
C VAL A 26 6.08 -0.95 6.43
N GLY A 27 6.03 -1.08 5.10
CA GLY A 27 5.06 -1.90 4.41
C GLY A 27 5.69 -2.65 3.26
N LYS A 28 5.32 -3.93 3.13
CA LYS A 28 5.61 -4.75 1.96
C LYS A 28 4.80 -4.15 0.82
N VAL A 29 5.47 -3.91 -0.29
CA VAL A 29 4.82 -3.46 -1.52
C VAL A 29 4.00 -4.63 -2.08
N VAL A 30 2.74 -4.34 -2.44
CA VAL A 30 1.87 -5.29 -3.14
C VAL A 30 1.80 -4.92 -4.62
N MET A 31 2.05 -5.93 -5.46
CA MET A 31 1.98 -5.85 -6.92
C MET A 31 1.59 -7.23 -7.44
N ASP A 32 0.40 -7.41 -8.02
CA ASP A 32 -0.06 -8.72 -8.49
C ASP A 32 -0.72 -8.67 -9.89
N ASN A 33 -0.83 -7.48 -10.49
CA ASN A 33 -1.40 -7.34 -11.82
C ASN A 33 -0.40 -7.81 -12.90
N ALA A 34 -0.71 -8.95 -13.53
CA ALA A 34 0.15 -9.56 -14.53
C ALA A 34 0.31 -8.72 -15.81
N ASP A 35 -0.67 -7.88 -16.14
CA ASP A 35 -0.62 -7.03 -17.34
C ASP A 35 0.31 -5.84 -17.18
N GLN A 36 0.61 -5.46 -15.93
CA GLN A 36 1.36 -4.23 -15.60
C GLN A 36 2.67 -4.51 -14.86
N CYS A 37 2.88 -5.74 -14.40
CA CYS A 37 4.06 -6.13 -13.63
C CYS A 37 4.76 -7.34 -14.25
N PRO A 38 6.10 -7.33 -14.36
CA PRO A 38 6.84 -8.45 -14.92
C PRO A 38 6.77 -9.69 -14.01
N ASP A 39 6.78 -10.87 -14.61
CA ASP A 39 6.63 -12.16 -13.90
C ASP A 39 7.64 -12.38 -12.77
N TYR A 40 8.85 -11.83 -12.90
CA TYR A 40 9.92 -11.97 -11.91
C TYR A 40 9.82 -10.98 -10.74
N TYR A 41 8.93 -9.98 -10.81
CA TYR A 41 8.80 -8.93 -9.79
C TYR A 41 7.34 -8.55 -9.57
N ARG A 42 6.55 -9.55 -9.18
CA ARG A 42 5.19 -9.42 -8.67
C ARG A 42 4.85 -10.55 -7.71
N ASP A 43 3.87 -10.33 -6.85
CA ASP A 43 3.20 -11.35 -6.07
C ASP A 43 2.52 -12.38 -6.99
N ALA A 44 2.50 -13.64 -6.57
CA ALA A 44 2.02 -14.75 -7.41
C ALA A 44 0.50 -14.72 -7.63
N SER A 45 -0.24 -14.10 -6.71
CA SER A 45 -1.70 -13.96 -6.77
C SER A 45 -2.16 -12.88 -5.79
N ALA A 46 -3.42 -12.46 -5.90
CA ALA A 46 -4.03 -11.56 -4.94
C ALA A 46 -3.99 -12.10 -3.50
N GLN A 47 -4.24 -13.41 -3.33
CA GLN A 47 -4.16 -14.04 -2.01
C GLN A 47 -2.73 -13.95 -1.45
N ALA A 48 -1.72 -14.32 -2.24
CA ALA A 48 -0.32 -14.27 -1.79
C ALA A 48 0.13 -12.85 -1.44
N ALA A 49 -0.34 -11.85 -2.20
CA ALA A 49 -0.10 -10.44 -1.94
C ALA A 49 -0.67 -10.00 -0.57
N VAL A 50 -1.95 -10.30 -0.32
CA VAL A 50 -2.66 -9.92 0.92
C VAL A 50 -2.09 -10.66 2.12
N ASP A 51 -1.82 -11.97 1.99
CA ASP A 51 -1.20 -12.78 3.05
C ASP A 51 0.17 -12.20 3.43
N GLY A 52 0.99 -11.86 2.44
CA GLY A 52 2.30 -11.25 2.71
C GLY A 52 2.21 -9.89 3.42
N ALA A 53 1.17 -9.11 3.15
CA ALA A 53 0.92 -7.84 3.86
C ALA A 53 0.45 -8.10 5.31
N ALA A 54 -0.46 -9.05 5.51
CA ALA A 54 -0.96 -9.44 6.84
C ALA A 54 0.16 -10.01 7.72
N GLU A 55 0.98 -10.90 7.19
CA GLU A 55 2.13 -11.48 7.91
C GLU A 55 3.18 -10.44 8.31
N LEU A 56 3.35 -9.37 7.52
CA LEU A 56 4.22 -8.26 7.92
C LEU A 56 3.58 -7.44 9.05
N ILE A 57 2.27 -7.20 9.00
CA ILE A 57 1.54 -6.53 10.08
C ILE A 57 1.74 -7.31 11.38
N ASP A 58 1.55 -8.62 11.35
CA ASP A 58 1.74 -9.50 12.50
C ASP A 58 3.19 -9.49 12.99
N TYR A 59 4.16 -9.57 12.07
CA TYR A 59 5.59 -9.50 12.40
C TYR A 59 5.92 -8.21 13.17
N VAL A 60 5.51 -7.04 12.66
CA VAL A 60 5.81 -5.75 13.29
C VAL A 60 5.13 -5.63 14.67
N ARG A 61 3.91 -6.13 14.81
CA ARG A 61 3.12 -6.07 16.06
C ARG A 61 3.66 -6.99 17.14
N ALA A 62 4.09 -8.18 16.76
CA ALA A 62 4.62 -9.19 17.67
C ALA A 62 6.13 -9.05 17.93
N HIS A 63 6.81 -8.12 17.26
CA HIS A 63 8.26 -7.98 17.37
C HIS A 63 8.67 -7.61 18.82
N PRO A 64 9.55 -8.39 19.48
CA PRO A 64 9.89 -8.22 20.90
C PRO A 64 10.49 -6.85 21.21
N ASP A 65 11.31 -6.31 20.30
CA ASP A 65 11.96 -5.01 20.48
C ASP A 65 11.08 -3.81 20.09
N ASN A 66 9.85 -4.03 19.62
CA ASN A 66 8.95 -2.96 19.19
C ASN A 66 7.90 -2.59 20.26
N GLY A 67 8.16 -2.83 21.54
CA GLY A 67 7.22 -2.56 22.64
C GLY A 67 6.78 -1.08 22.73
N HIS A 68 7.58 -0.14 22.25
CA HIS A 68 7.25 1.29 22.17
C HIS A 68 6.48 1.69 20.90
N GLY A 69 6.25 0.75 19.97
CA GLY A 69 5.60 1.01 18.69
C GLY A 69 6.33 2.06 17.85
N LEU A 70 7.67 2.00 17.84
CA LEU A 70 8.50 2.88 17.01
C LEU A 70 8.29 2.58 15.53
N VAL A 71 8.28 1.30 15.17
CA VAL A 71 7.92 0.86 13.83
C VAL A 71 6.44 0.48 13.80
N ARG A 72 5.71 0.98 12.81
CA ARG A 72 4.30 0.67 12.58
C ARG A 72 4.15 0.04 11.19
N PRO A 73 3.30 -0.98 11.04
CA PRO A 73 3.04 -1.53 9.73
C PRO A 73 2.14 -0.59 8.91
N VAL A 74 2.33 -0.60 7.60
CA VAL A 74 1.51 0.17 6.63
C VAL A 74 1.14 -0.72 5.45
N VAL A 75 -0.15 -0.75 5.10
CA VAL A 75 -0.66 -1.42 3.91
C VAL A 75 -0.18 -0.64 2.69
N THR A 76 0.51 -1.32 1.76
CA THR A 76 1.24 -0.65 0.67
C THR A 76 0.94 -1.29 -0.68
N PRO A 77 -0.28 -1.15 -1.22
CA PRO A 77 -0.45 -1.30 -2.67
C PRO A 77 0.51 -0.33 -3.34
N ARG A 78 1.27 -0.79 -4.33
CA ARG A 78 2.27 0.09 -4.97
C ARG A 78 1.58 1.32 -5.55
N PHE A 79 0.57 1.06 -6.38
CA PHE A 79 -0.32 1.96 -7.08
C PHE A 79 -1.39 1.12 -7.78
N ILE A 80 -2.51 1.73 -8.19
CA ILE A 80 -3.65 1.02 -8.77
C ILE A 80 -3.26 0.13 -9.97
N PRO A 81 -2.50 0.62 -10.98
CA PRO A 81 -2.11 -0.19 -12.14
C PRO A 81 -1.42 -1.51 -11.78
N ALA A 82 -0.57 -1.54 -10.75
CA ALA A 82 0.15 -2.75 -10.35
C ALA A 82 -0.70 -3.76 -9.55
N CYS A 83 -1.93 -3.41 -9.18
CA CYS A 83 -2.76 -4.25 -8.34
C CYS A 83 -4.01 -4.75 -9.09
N THR A 84 -4.39 -6.00 -8.85
CA THR A 84 -5.71 -6.50 -9.25
C THR A 84 -6.80 -5.92 -8.36
N ASP A 85 -8.05 -5.93 -8.83
CA ASP A 85 -9.20 -5.46 -8.03
C ASP A 85 -9.36 -6.29 -6.75
N ALA A 86 -9.13 -7.61 -6.84
CA ALA A 86 -9.18 -8.51 -5.70
C ALA A 86 -8.18 -8.09 -4.61
N SER A 87 -6.94 -7.77 -5.00
CA SER A 87 -5.95 -7.25 -4.05
C SER A 87 -6.36 -5.90 -3.45
N LEU A 88 -6.84 -4.96 -4.26
CA LEU A 88 -7.23 -3.62 -3.76
C LEU A 88 -8.37 -3.68 -2.74
N VAL A 89 -9.39 -4.51 -3.00
CA VAL A 89 -10.51 -4.73 -2.07
C VAL A 89 -10.02 -5.33 -0.74
N GLU A 90 -9.26 -6.41 -0.80
CA GLU A 90 -8.80 -7.12 0.40
C GLU A 90 -7.78 -6.29 1.20
N LEU A 91 -6.94 -5.49 0.54
CA LEU A 91 -6.02 -4.58 1.22
C LEU A 91 -6.76 -3.45 1.93
N GLY A 92 -7.82 -2.90 1.35
CA GLY A 92 -8.68 -1.93 2.02
C GLY A 92 -9.36 -2.53 3.26
N ALA A 93 -9.89 -3.75 3.13
CA ALA A 93 -10.46 -4.49 4.27
C ALA A 93 -9.42 -4.78 5.37
N LEU A 94 -8.21 -5.19 4.98
CA LEU A 94 -7.08 -5.45 5.88
C LEU A 94 -6.63 -4.17 6.61
N ALA A 95 -6.49 -3.07 5.89
CA ALA A 95 -6.10 -1.78 6.48
C ALA A 95 -7.11 -1.34 7.54
N LYS A 96 -8.42 -1.45 7.23
CA LYS A 96 -9.50 -1.11 8.15
C LYS A 96 -9.58 -2.04 9.36
N SER A 97 -9.52 -3.36 9.16
CA SER A 97 -9.61 -4.35 10.24
C SER A 97 -8.43 -4.25 11.21
N CYS A 98 -7.25 -3.92 10.68
CA CYS A 98 -6.06 -3.73 11.49
C CYS A 98 -5.93 -2.31 12.04
N GLY A 99 -6.63 -1.30 11.51
CA GLY A 99 -6.36 0.10 11.84
C GLY A 99 -4.95 0.53 11.42
N CYS A 100 -4.45 -0.02 10.31
CA CYS A 100 -3.13 0.30 9.76
C CYS A 100 -3.17 1.59 8.95
N HIS A 101 -1.98 2.18 8.73
CA HIS A 101 -1.85 3.19 7.70
C HIS A 101 -1.99 2.56 6.32
N VAL A 102 -2.31 3.39 5.34
CA VAL A 102 -2.18 3.04 3.91
C VAL A 102 -1.18 4.01 3.30
N GLN A 103 -0.31 3.52 2.41
CA GLN A 103 0.51 4.39 1.56
C GLN A 103 0.49 3.86 0.13
N THR A 104 0.30 4.73 -0.85
CA THR A 104 0.26 4.37 -2.28
C THR A 104 0.66 5.58 -3.13
N HIS A 105 1.00 5.36 -4.40
CA HIS A 105 1.03 6.44 -5.38
C HIS A 105 -0.40 6.75 -5.83
N CYS A 106 -0.63 8.00 -6.22
CA CYS A 106 -1.93 8.50 -6.66
C CYS A 106 -1.71 9.63 -7.67
N SER A 107 -2.31 9.52 -8.86
CA SER A 107 -2.31 10.59 -9.86
C SER A 107 -0.92 11.21 -10.10
N GLU A 108 0.14 10.40 -10.18
CA GLU A 108 1.52 10.90 -10.30
C GLU A 108 1.83 11.38 -11.72
N SER A 109 1.50 10.55 -12.70
CA SER A 109 1.85 10.73 -14.10
C SER A 109 0.62 10.73 -14.99
N ASP A 110 0.75 11.29 -16.18
CA ASP A 110 -0.27 11.25 -17.23
C ASP A 110 -0.66 9.81 -17.59
N TRP A 111 0.33 8.91 -17.66
CA TRP A 111 0.08 7.49 -17.95
C TRP A 111 -0.69 6.78 -16.83
N GLU A 112 -0.25 6.90 -15.56
CA GLU A 112 -0.95 6.28 -14.43
C GLU A 112 -2.39 6.80 -14.35
N HIS A 113 -2.55 8.13 -14.34
CA HIS A 113 -3.85 8.75 -14.19
C HIS A 113 -4.79 8.37 -15.34
N GLY A 114 -4.28 8.39 -16.57
CA GLY A 114 -5.02 7.94 -17.76
C GLY A 114 -5.42 6.46 -17.68
N TYR A 115 -4.54 5.59 -17.19
CA TYR A 115 -4.82 4.17 -17.01
C TYR A 115 -5.97 3.94 -16.02
N VAL A 116 -5.99 4.64 -14.90
CA VAL A 116 -7.06 4.51 -13.89
C VAL A 116 -8.39 5.04 -14.43
N LEU A 117 -8.36 6.18 -15.14
CA LEU A 117 -9.54 6.73 -15.82
C LEU A 117 -10.11 5.75 -16.84
N GLU A 118 -9.26 5.09 -17.63
CA GLU A 118 -9.70 4.07 -18.59
C GLU A 118 -10.27 2.84 -17.88
N ARG A 119 -9.59 2.35 -16.82
CA ARG A 119 -9.97 1.13 -16.11
C ARG A 119 -11.27 1.28 -15.31
N TYR A 120 -11.53 2.44 -14.71
CA TYR A 120 -12.66 2.62 -13.78
C TYR A 120 -13.60 3.80 -14.10
N GLY A 121 -13.29 4.62 -15.09
CA GLY A 121 -14.07 5.81 -15.43
C GLY A 121 -14.03 6.91 -14.37
N VAL A 122 -13.08 6.85 -13.43
CA VAL A 122 -12.90 7.82 -12.33
C VAL A 122 -11.42 8.03 -12.02
N THR A 123 -11.13 9.08 -11.25
CA THR A 123 -9.78 9.42 -10.78
C THR A 123 -9.21 8.35 -9.84
N ASP A 124 -7.89 8.34 -9.68
CA ASP A 124 -7.16 7.53 -8.69
C ASP A 124 -7.72 7.71 -7.28
N THR A 125 -7.93 8.95 -6.84
CA THR A 125 -8.48 9.26 -5.53
C THR A 125 -9.84 8.62 -5.32
N ALA A 126 -10.76 8.78 -6.28
CA ALA A 126 -12.10 8.20 -6.19
C ALA A 126 -12.08 6.67 -6.24
N ALA A 127 -11.18 6.07 -7.03
CA ALA A 127 -10.99 4.62 -7.05
C ALA A 127 -10.44 4.10 -5.71
N LEU A 128 -9.40 4.74 -5.16
CA LEU A 128 -8.84 4.39 -3.86
C LEU A 128 -9.87 4.49 -2.72
N ASP A 129 -10.71 5.52 -2.74
CA ASP A 129 -11.82 5.68 -1.78
C ASP A 129 -12.82 4.50 -1.89
N ARG A 130 -13.23 4.13 -3.11
CA ARG A 130 -14.12 2.98 -3.36
C ARG A 130 -13.55 1.65 -2.84
N PHE A 131 -12.23 1.46 -2.95
CA PHE A 131 -11.56 0.27 -2.41
C PHE A 131 -11.35 0.34 -0.89
N GLY A 132 -11.71 1.44 -0.22
CA GLY A 132 -11.50 1.61 1.23
C GLY A 132 -10.03 1.83 1.60
N LEU A 133 -9.22 2.29 0.65
CA LEU A 133 -7.80 2.58 0.82
C LEU A 133 -7.55 4.06 1.16
N LEU A 134 -8.60 4.90 1.15
CA LEU A 134 -8.55 6.30 1.56
C LEU A 134 -9.19 6.50 2.94
N GLY A 135 -8.50 7.26 3.81
CA GLY A 135 -8.98 7.66 5.12
C GLY A 135 -7.89 8.39 5.92
N ARG A 136 -8.16 8.63 7.21
CA ARG A 136 -7.30 9.45 8.09
C ARG A 136 -5.83 9.03 8.18
N LEU A 137 -5.54 7.75 7.91
CA LEU A 137 -4.18 7.18 7.99
C LEU A 137 -3.59 6.88 6.61
N SER A 138 -4.20 7.39 5.54
CA SER A 138 -3.72 7.22 4.18
C SER A 138 -2.72 8.31 3.80
N VAL A 139 -1.65 7.91 3.12
CA VAL A 139 -0.63 8.80 2.56
C VAL A 139 -0.58 8.57 1.05
N LEU A 140 -0.99 9.57 0.29
CA LEU A 140 -0.97 9.55 -1.17
C LEU A 140 0.31 10.24 -1.65
N ALA A 141 1.19 9.49 -2.31
CA ALA A 141 2.40 10.05 -2.89
C ALA A 141 2.09 10.78 -4.21
N HIS A 142 2.76 11.92 -4.40
CA HIS A 142 2.72 12.80 -5.58
C HIS A 142 1.44 13.61 -5.73
N ALA A 143 0.32 12.98 -6.10
CA ALA A 143 -0.96 13.64 -6.29
C ALA A 143 -0.88 14.84 -7.26
N ASN A 144 -0.12 14.70 -8.36
CA ASN A 144 0.14 15.78 -9.32
C ASN A 144 -1.09 16.14 -10.15
N PHE A 145 -1.92 15.15 -10.49
CA PHE A 145 -3.10 15.30 -11.36
C PHE A 145 -4.44 15.23 -10.60
N ILE A 146 -4.44 15.46 -9.27
CA ILE A 146 -5.69 15.49 -8.51
C ILE A 146 -6.53 16.73 -8.88
N THR A 147 -7.84 16.56 -8.86
CA THR A 147 -8.84 17.61 -9.11
C THR A 147 -9.31 18.27 -7.80
N PRO A 148 -10.05 19.39 -7.85
CA PRO A 148 -10.71 19.94 -6.67
C PRO A 148 -11.63 18.94 -5.94
N ASP A 149 -12.39 18.13 -6.69
CA ASP A 149 -13.25 17.10 -6.11
C ASP A 149 -12.46 15.99 -5.40
N ASP A 150 -11.27 15.65 -5.93
CA ASP A 150 -10.35 14.72 -5.27
C ASP A 150 -9.83 15.32 -3.95
N MET A 151 -9.49 16.61 -3.93
CA MET A 151 -9.04 17.29 -2.71
C MET A 151 -10.13 17.30 -1.62
N ASP A 152 -11.41 17.47 -1.99
CA ASP A 152 -12.54 17.40 -1.05
C ASP A 152 -12.79 15.97 -0.51
N THR A 153 -12.39 14.97 -1.29
CA THR A 153 -12.50 13.55 -0.93
C THR A 153 -11.37 13.13 0.02
N ILE A 154 -10.16 13.68 -0.16
CA ILE A 154 -9.00 13.42 0.71
C ILE A 154 -9.21 14.13 2.06
N ARG A 155 -9.38 13.35 3.14
CA ARG A 155 -9.72 13.85 4.50
C ARG A 155 -8.79 13.33 5.59
#